data_AF-A0A1G8CZ20-F1
#
_entry.id   AF-A0A1G8CZ20-F1
#
_cell.length_a   1.000
_cell.length_b   1.000
_cell.length_c   1.000
_cell.angle_alpha   90.00
_cell.angle_beta   90.00
_cell.angle_gamma   90.00
#
_symmetry.space_group_name_H-M   'P 1'
#
loop_
_entity.id
_entity.type
_entity.pdbx_description
1 polymer ?
#
loop_
_entity_poly.entity_id
_entity_poly.type
_entity_poly.pdbx_seq_one_letter_code
_entity_poly.pdbx_strand_id
1 'polypeptide(L)'
;MSSFRRLRKIELPMAIPVIMAGIRTSMVLIVGSATLAALISAGGLGDFIMTGIDRADNAYILLGAIPAALLALFFDFILRITERTSRGKALTPVIVVLTVSVLVVITPLFSFHQKSELVIGGKVGAEPEIIANMYKHLIEEETDISVTVESEF
;
A
#
# COMPACT_ATOMS: atom_id res chain seq x y z
N MET A 1 42.41 -12.99 -2.86
CA MET A 1 41.03 -12.94 -3.41
C MET A 1 40.54 -11.50 -3.36
N SER A 2 39.87 -10.96 -4.39
CA SER A 2 39.37 -9.57 -4.31
C SER A 2 38.27 -9.46 -3.26
N SER A 3 38.23 -8.33 -2.54
CA SER A 3 37.25 -8.05 -1.48
C SER A 3 35.81 -8.19 -1.99
N PHE A 4 35.54 -7.76 -3.22
CA PHE A 4 34.23 -7.91 -3.86
C PHE A 4 33.83 -9.37 -4.12
N ARG A 5 34.79 -10.23 -4.51
CA ARG A 5 34.53 -11.66 -4.72
C ARG A 5 34.25 -12.39 -3.41
N ARG A 6 34.92 -11.98 -2.33
CA ARG A 6 34.68 -12.49 -0.97
C ARG A 6 33.31 -12.06 -0.44
N LEU A 7 32.96 -10.79 -0.60
CA LEU A 7 31.65 -10.26 -0.20
C LEU A 7 30.51 -11.05 -0.85
N ARG A 8 30.53 -11.20 -2.18
CA ARG A 8 29.41 -11.81 -2.93
C ARG A 8 29.29 -13.32 -2.75
N LYS A 9 30.38 -14.06 -2.56
CA LYS A 9 30.37 -15.53 -2.50
C LYS A 9 30.38 -16.10 -1.08
N ILE A 10 30.80 -15.34 -0.09
CA ILE A 10 31.01 -15.83 1.28
C ILE A 10 30.18 -15.02 2.27
N GLU A 11 30.40 -13.72 2.36
CA GLU A 11 29.79 -12.89 3.40
C GLU A 11 28.28 -12.66 3.16
N LEU A 12 27.87 -12.38 1.92
CA LEU A 12 26.45 -12.21 1.55
C LEU A 12 25.63 -13.47 1.85
N PRO A 13 25.99 -14.67 1.35
CA PRO A 13 25.24 -15.89 1.65
C PRO A 13 25.09 -16.19 3.14
N MET A 14 26.11 -15.87 3.95
CA MET A 14 26.05 -16.05 5.40
C MET A 14 25.19 -14.99 6.11
N ALA A 15 25.12 -13.77 5.59
CA ALA A 15 24.34 -12.68 6.18
C ALA A 15 22.85 -12.68 5.77
N ILE A 16 22.48 -13.39 4.70
CA ILE A 16 21.10 -13.38 4.15
C ILE A 16 20.00 -13.71 5.18
N PRO A 17 20.14 -14.70 6.08
CA PRO A 17 19.11 -14.96 7.09
C PRO A 17 18.84 -13.76 8.01
N VAL A 18 19.90 -13.04 8.39
CA VAL A 18 19.80 -11.84 9.24
C VAL A 18 19.17 -10.68 8.47
N ILE A 19 19.57 -10.49 7.20
CA ILE A 19 18.99 -9.46 6.32
C ILE A 19 17.49 -9.73 6.11
N MET A 20 17.10 -10.97 5.84
CA MET A 20 15.69 -11.35 5.64
C MET A 20 14.85 -11.18 6.91
N ALA A 21 15.42 -11.44 8.09
CA ALA A 21 14.76 -11.14 9.35
C ALA A 21 14.49 -9.64 9.50
N GLY A 22 15.44 -8.78 9.13
CA GLY A 22 15.26 -7.33 9.11
C GLY A 22 14.21 -6.86 8.10
N ILE A 23 14.23 -7.39 6.87
CA ILE A 23 13.23 -7.05 5.85
C ILE A 23 11.82 -7.40 6.32
N ARG A 24 11.65 -8.54 6.99
CA ARG A 24 10.37 -9.00 7.52
C ARG A 24 9.83 -8.04 8.58
N THR A 25 10.65 -7.66 9.56
CA THR A 25 10.21 -6.73 10.61
C THR A 25 9.91 -5.34 10.04
N SER A 26 10.75 -4.85 9.11
CA SER A 26 10.50 -3.60 8.40
C SER A 26 9.21 -3.65 7.59
N MET A 27 8.88 -4.77 6.94
CA MET A 27 7.64 -4.89 6.16
C MET A 27 6.40 -4.71 7.04
N VAL A 28 6.35 -5.40 8.19
CA VAL A 28 5.22 -5.26 9.13
C VAL A 28 5.13 -3.82 9.65
N LEU A 29 6.26 -3.20 9.96
CA LEU A 29 6.31 -1.80 10.39
C LEU A 29 5.78 -0.86 9.29
N ILE A 30 6.20 -1.06 8.05
CA ILE A 30 5.79 -0.23 6.91
C ILE A 30 4.28 -0.33 6.69
N VAL A 31 3.71 -1.54 6.71
CA VAL A 31 2.26 -1.73 6.61
C VAL A 31 1.53 -1.01 7.74
N GLY A 32 2.05 -1.08 8.97
CA GLY A 32 1.51 -0.33 10.11
C GLY A 32 1.60 1.18 9.94
N SER A 33 2.72 1.72 9.45
CA SER A 33 2.82 3.15 9.16
C SER A 33 1.98 3.60 7.96
N ALA A 34 1.74 2.71 6.99
CA ALA A 34 0.92 3.01 5.82
C ALA A 34 -0.55 3.23 6.19
N THR A 35 -1.05 2.66 7.29
CA THR A 35 -2.41 2.97 7.76
C THR A 35 -2.54 4.41 8.24
N LEU A 36 -1.44 5.06 8.65
CA LEU A 36 -1.43 6.48 8.98
C LEU A 36 -1.58 7.37 7.75
N ALA A 37 -1.43 6.84 6.53
CA ALA A 37 -1.67 7.61 5.30
C ALA A 37 -3.13 8.08 5.16
N ALA A 38 -4.06 7.47 5.90
CA ALA A 38 -5.42 7.96 6.04
C ALA A 38 -5.49 9.38 6.65
N LEU A 39 -4.51 9.78 7.47
CA LEU A 39 -4.45 11.15 8.03
C LEU A 39 -4.19 12.24 6.98
N ILE A 40 -3.68 11.85 5.82
CA ILE A 40 -3.46 12.73 4.67
C ILE A 40 -4.37 12.32 3.50
N SER A 41 -5.43 11.57 3.80
CA SER A 41 -6.49 11.31 2.84
C SER A 41 -6.04 10.53 1.62
N ALA A 42 -4.91 9.81 1.74
CA ALA A 42 -4.44 8.89 0.71
C ALA A 42 -5.35 7.67 0.55
N GLY A 43 -6.37 7.56 1.39
CA GLY A 43 -7.38 6.53 1.40
C GLY A 43 -6.92 5.19 2.00
N GLY A 44 -7.83 4.22 2.01
CA GLY A 44 -7.54 2.81 2.23
C GLY A 44 -8.07 2.26 3.56
N LEU A 45 -7.40 1.24 4.10
CA LEU A 45 -7.87 0.59 5.33
C LEU A 45 -7.76 1.49 6.58
N GLY A 46 -6.91 2.51 6.53
CA GLY A 46 -6.74 3.49 7.60
C GLY A 46 -7.95 4.40 7.80
N ASP A 47 -8.74 4.65 6.75
CA ASP A 47 -9.92 5.55 6.81
C ASP A 47 -10.97 5.00 7.75
N PHE A 48 -11.17 3.67 7.74
CA PHE A 48 -12.07 2.98 8.68
C PHE A 48 -11.60 3.08 10.11
N ILE A 49 -10.28 3.05 10.33
CA ILE A 49 -9.67 3.21 11.65
C ILE A 49 -9.92 4.64 12.15
N MET A 50 -9.65 5.64 11.32
CA MET A 50 -9.83 7.04 11.68
C MET A 50 -11.30 7.38 11.94
N THR A 51 -12.19 6.97 11.03
CA THR A 51 -13.64 7.15 11.18
C THR A 51 -14.16 6.50 12.46
N GLY A 52 -13.63 5.33 12.84
CA GLY A 52 -13.97 4.67 14.09
C GLY A 52 -13.48 5.41 15.33
N ILE A 53 -12.28 6.01 15.27
CA ILE A 53 -11.74 6.85 16.34
C ILE A 53 -12.61 8.10 16.51
N ASP A 54 -12.95 8.80 15.42
CA ASP A 54 -13.75 10.02 15.45
C ASP A 54 -15.18 9.79 15.96
N ARG A 55 -15.75 8.62 15.63
CA ARG A 55 -17.09 8.22 16.09
C ARG A 55 -17.11 7.50 17.44
N ALA A 56 -15.94 7.27 18.05
CA ALA A 56 -15.79 6.41 19.22
C ALA A 56 -16.48 5.04 19.06
N ASP A 57 -16.47 4.50 17.83
CA ASP A 57 -17.10 3.23 17.47
C ASP A 57 -16.03 2.16 17.25
N ASN A 58 -15.90 1.27 18.23
CA ASN A 58 -14.93 0.17 18.19
C ASN A 58 -15.17 -0.80 17.03
N ALA A 59 -16.41 -0.95 16.54
CA ALA A 59 -16.70 -1.84 15.42
C ALA A 59 -16.02 -1.31 14.13
N TYR A 60 -16.05 0.00 13.90
CA TYR A 60 -15.37 0.64 12.77
C TYR A 60 -13.84 0.55 12.89
N ILE A 61 -13.29 0.75 14.09
CA ILE A 61 -11.85 0.60 14.34
C ILE A 61 -11.40 -0.83 13.97
N LEU A 62 -12.13 -1.84 14.46
CA LEU A 62 -11.82 -3.24 14.17
C LEU A 62 -11.99 -3.60 12.69
N LEU A 63 -12.96 -2.98 12.02
CA LEU A 63 -13.22 -3.18 10.59
C LEU A 63 -12.01 -2.76 9.73
N GLY A 64 -11.27 -1.71 10.12
CA GLY A 64 -10.02 -1.34 9.45
C GLY A 64 -8.78 -2.09 9.98
N ALA A 65 -8.68 -2.26 11.31
CA ALA A 65 -7.48 -2.80 11.94
C ALA A 65 -7.26 -4.31 11.66
N ILE A 66 -8.32 -5.12 11.66
CA ILE A 66 -8.23 -6.57 11.41
C ILE A 66 -7.71 -6.86 9.99
N PRO A 67 -8.31 -6.33 8.91
CA PRO A 67 -7.80 -6.58 7.56
C PRO A 67 -6.40 -5.99 7.36
N ALA A 68 -6.05 -4.87 7.98
CA ALA A 68 -4.70 -4.32 7.92
C ALA A 68 -3.66 -5.27 8.57
N ALA A 69 -4.00 -5.83 9.74
CA ALA A 69 -3.15 -6.82 10.41
C ALA A 69 -3.02 -8.12 9.59
N LEU A 70 -4.11 -8.60 8.99
CA LEU A 70 -4.09 -9.76 8.09
C LEU A 70 -3.22 -9.51 6.86
N LEU A 71 -3.28 -8.31 6.28
CA LEU A 71 -2.44 -7.91 5.15
C LEU A 71 -0.95 -7.92 5.54
N ALA A 72 -0.61 -7.37 6.72
CA ALA A 72 0.76 -7.39 7.22
C ALA A 72 1.27 -8.83 7.39
N LEU A 73 0.47 -9.71 8.00
CA LEU A 73 0.80 -11.13 8.16
C LEU A 73 0.89 -11.87 6.83
N PHE A 74 0.05 -11.53 5.87
CA PHE A 74 0.08 -12.11 4.53
C PHE A 74 1.41 -11.82 3.83
N PHE A 75 1.88 -10.56 3.85
CA PHE A 75 3.18 -10.20 3.29
C PHE A 75 4.36 -10.82 4.05
N ASP A 76 4.30 -10.84 5.39
CA ASP A 76 5.28 -11.53 6.24
C ASP A 76 5.41 -13.02 5.82
N PHE A 77 4.27 -13.68 5.65
CA PHE A 77 4.20 -15.08 5.26
C PHE A 77 4.78 -15.34 3.88
N ILE A 78 4.49 -14.48 2.88
CA ILE A 78 5.10 -14.55 1.55
C ILE A 78 6.62 -14.47 1.63
N LEU A 79 7.14 -13.50 2.40
CA LEU A 79 8.58 -13.32 2.59
C LEU A 79 9.21 -14.52 3.32
N ARG A 80 8.48 -15.13 4.26
CA ARG A 80 8.92 -16.34 4.96
C ARG A 80 9.00 -17.57 4.06
N ILE A 81 8.03 -17.77 3.17
CA ILE A 81 8.08 -18.85 2.18
C ILE A 81 9.26 -18.64 1.22
N THR A 82 9.43 -17.40 0.76
CA THR A 82 10.51 -16.95 -0.12
C THR A 82 11.88 -17.26 0.48
N GLU A 83 12.07 -17.01 1.79
CA GLU A 83 13.29 -17.33 2.51
C GLU A 83 13.56 -18.84 2.56
N ARG A 84 12.54 -19.65 2.88
CA ARG A 84 12.69 -21.10 3.08
C ARG A 84 13.07 -21.85 1.79
N THR A 85 12.53 -21.42 0.66
CA THR A 85 12.87 -21.96 -0.68
C THR A 85 14.29 -21.57 -1.11
N SER A 86 14.87 -20.52 -0.52
CA SER A 86 16.15 -19.94 -0.91
C SER A 86 17.41 -20.68 -0.42
N ARG A 87 17.26 -21.78 0.35
CA ARG A 87 18.38 -22.53 0.95
C ARG A 87 19.43 -23.06 -0.05
N GLY A 88 19.18 -23.02 -1.35
CA GLY A 88 20.17 -23.33 -2.41
C GLY A 88 20.47 -22.21 -3.41
N LYS A 89 19.67 -21.13 -3.49
CA LYS A 89 19.85 -20.02 -4.44
C LYS A 89 19.33 -18.70 -3.86
N ALA A 90 20.19 -18.04 -3.10
CA ALA A 90 19.84 -16.99 -2.16
C ALA A 90 19.21 -15.70 -2.77
N LEU A 91 19.35 -15.49 -4.08
CA LEU A 91 18.94 -14.24 -4.76
C LEU A 91 17.71 -14.39 -5.66
N THR A 92 17.39 -15.62 -6.10
CA THR A 92 16.30 -15.88 -7.05
C THR A 92 14.93 -15.43 -6.56
N PRO A 93 14.49 -15.74 -5.32
CA PRO A 93 13.12 -15.45 -4.93
C PRO A 93 12.94 -13.95 -4.60
N VAL A 94 14.00 -13.25 -4.19
CA VAL A 94 14.02 -11.79 -4.06
C VAL A 94 13.82 -11.12 -5.42
N ILE A 95 14.53 -11.60 -6.44
CA ILE A 95 14.39 -11.09 -7.81
C ILE A 95 12.95 -11.31 -8.30
N VAL A 96 12.37 -12.49 -8.09
CA VAL A 96 10.98 -12.77 -8.52
C VAL A 96 9.98 -11.81 -7.88
N VAL A 97 10.05 -11.59 -6.56
CA VAL A 97 9.16 -10.64 -5.87
C VAL A 97 9.34 -9.24 -6.44
N LEU A 98 10.57 -8.80 -6.67
CA LEU A 98 10.87 -7.49 -7.22
C LEU A 98 10.34 -7.34 -8.65
N THR A 99 10.48 -8.37 -9.49
CA THR A 99 9.94 -8.37 -10.86
C THR A 99 8.42 -8.35 -10.87
N VAL A 100 7.77 -9.12 -9.98
CA VAL A 100 6.31 -9.14 -9.85
C VAL A 100 5.80 -7.77 -9.37
N SER A 101 6.42 -7.18 -8.35
CA SER A 101 6.06 -5.84 -7.88
C SER A 101 6.20 -4.79 -9.00
N VAL A 102 7.29 -4.85 -9.77
CA VAL A 102 7.52 -3.96 -10.91
C VAL A 102 6.45 -4.16 -12.00
N LEU A 103 6.10 -5.40 -12.32
CA LEU A 103 5.04 -5.70 -13.29
C LEU A 103 3.68 -5.12 -12.86
N VAL A 104 3.30 -5.31 -11.60
CA VAL A 104 2.05 -4.77 -11.04
C VAL A 104 2.00 -3.25 -11.14
N VAL A 105 3.12 -2.57 -10.87
CA VAL A 105 3.19 -1.09 -10.98
C VAL A 105 3.17 -0.63 -12.45
N ILE A 106 3.74 -1.41 -13.37
CA ILE A 106 3.81 -1.05 -14.79
C ILE A 106 2.48 -1.32 -15.52
N THR A 107 1.72 -2.35 -15.15
CA THR A 107 0.45 -2.67 -15.80
C THR A 107 -0.54 -1.51 -15.94
N PRO A 108 -0.80 -0.67 -14.90
CA PRO A 108 -1.69 0.48 -15.06
C PRO A 108 -1.12 1.57 -16.00
N LEU A 109 0.21 1.68 -16.14
CA LEU A 109 0.84 2.66 -17.05
C LEU A 109 0.60 2.36 -18.54
N PHE A 110 0.26 1.11 -18.90
CA PHE A 110 -0.06 0.74 -20.27
C PHE A 110 -1.57 0.83 -20.60
N SER A 111 -2.42 1.09 -19.61
CA SER A 111 -3.86 1.21 -19.80
C SER A 111 -4.23 2.60 -20.32
N PHE A 112 -4.06 2.79 -21.63
CA PHE A 112 -4.08 4.09 -22.33
C PHE A 112 -5.48 4.63 -22.68
N HIS A 113 -6.50 4.44 -21.84
CA HIS A 113 -7.84 5.03 -22.03
C HIS A 113 -8.45 5.46 -20.69
N GLN A 114 -7.84 6.44 -20.03
CA GLN A 114 -8.40 7.05 -18.83
C GLN A 114 -9.09 8.35 -19.25
N LYS A 115 -10.43 8.41 -19.10
CA LYS A 115 -11.18 9.66 -19.20
C LYS A 115 -10.54 10.69 -18.26
N SER A 116 -10.56 11.97 -18.64
CA SER A 116 -10.05 13.04 -17.78
C SER A 116 -10.77 12.97 -16.43
N GLU A 117 -10.02 12.68 -15.37
CA GLU A 117 -10.52 12.58 -14.01
C GLU A 117 -10.30 13.93 -13.31
N LEU A 118 -11.38 14.56 -12.85
CA LEU A 118 -11.34 15.80 -12.08
C LEU A 118 -11.50 15.46 -10.60
N VAL A 119 -10.50 15.78 -9.78
CA VAL A 119 -10.58 15.59 -8.32
C VAL A 119 -11.02 16.90 -7.67
N ILE A 120 -12.15 16.87 -6.97
CA ILE A 120 -12.65 17.98 -6.14
C ILE A 120 -12.23 17.72 -4.71
N GLY A 121 -11.22 18.46 -4.24
CA GLY A 121 -10.81 18.49 -2.83
C GLY A 121 -11.73 19.39 -2.01
N GLY A 122 -12.25 18.88 -0.89
CA GLY A 122 -13.13 19.62 0.00
C GLY A 122 -12.75 19.46 1.47
N LYS A 123 -13.11 20.45 2.28
CA LYS A 123 -12.93 20.39 3.74
C LYS A 123 -13.86 19.34 4.36
N VAL A 124 -13.40 18.65 5.40
CA VAL A 124 -14.23 17.72 6.18
C VAL A 124 -15.48 18.42 6.73
N GLY A 125 -16.65 17.90 6.38
CA GLY A 125 -17.93 18.37 6.89
C GLY A 125 -19.11 17.97 6.03
N ALA A 126 -20.29 17.83 6.63
CA ALA A 126 -21.50 17.42 5.93
C ALA A 126 -21.88 18.38 4.79
N GLU A 127 -21.79 19.70 5.01
CA GLU A 127 -22.15 20.70 3.99
C GLU A 127 -21.17 20.70 2.80
N PRO A 128 -19.84 20.81 2.98
CA PRO A 128 -18.89 20.71 1.87
C PRO A 128 -18.99 19.39 1.09
N GLU A 129 -19.17 18.26 1.78
CA GLU A 129 -19.24 16.93 1.17
C GLU A 129 -20.51 16.75 0.33
N ILE A 130 -21.66 17.21 0.82
CA ILE A 130 -22.92 17.20 0.07
C ILE A 130 -22.79 18.09 -1.18
N ILE A 131 -22.25 19.30 -1.02
CA ILE A 131 -22.09 20.25 -2.14
C ILE A 131 -21.12 19.70 -3.19
N ALA A 132 -19.98 19.13 -2.78
CA ALA A 132 -19.01 18.54 -3.70
C ALA A 132 -19.60 17.37 -4.49
N ASN A 133 -20.40 16.51 -3.84
CA ASN A 133 -21.13 15.44 -4.53
C ASN A 133 -22.21 15.97 -5.49
N MET A 134 -22.91 17.05 -5.13
CA MET A 134 -23.84 17.72 -6.06
C MET A 134 -23.13 18.25 -7.32
N TYR A 135 -21.97 18.90 -7.15
CA TYR A 135 -21.17 19.37 -8.30
C TYR A 135 -20.61 18.23 -9.14
N LYS A 136 -20.16 17.13 -8.52
CA LYS A 136 -19.76 15.91 -9.22
C LYS A 136 -20.86 15.43 -10.16
N HIS A 137 -22.08 15.28 -9.66
CA HIS A 137 -23.20 14.82 -10.49
C HIS A 137 -23.51 15.77 -11.65
N LEU A 138 -23.52 17.08 -11.40
CA LEU A 138 -23.75 18.08 -12.44
C LEU A 138 -22.68 18.03 -13.54
N ILE A 139 -21.41 17.88 -13.16
CA ILE A 139 -20.29 17.83 -14.12
C ILE A 139 -20.32 16.52 -14.92
N GLU A 140 -20.60 15.38 -14.29
CA GLU A 140 -20.70 14.09 -14.98
C GLU A 140 -21.93 14.00 -15.91
N GLU A 141 -22.99 14.75 -15.63
CA GLU A 141 -24.20 14.79 -16.46
C GLU A 141 -24.04 15.72 -17.67
N GLU A 142 -23.33 16.85 -17.49
CA GLU A 142 -23.14 17.88 -18.53
C GLU A 142 -21.81 17.72 -19.32
N THR A 143 -20.87 16.89 -18.85
CA THR A 143 -19.57 16.68 -19.49
C THR A 143 -19.14 15.22 -19.48
N ASP A 144 -18.25 14.84 -20.40
CA ASP A 144 -17.72 13.47 -20.51
C ASP A 144 -16.60 13.14 -19.48
N ILE A 145 -16.52 13.93 -18.41
CA ILE A 145 -15.45 13.94 -17.38
C ILE A 145 -15.93 13.15 -16.17
N SER A 146 -15.10 12.25 -15.63
CA SER A 146 -15.38 11.58 -14.36
C SER A 146 -14.88 12.41 -13.19
N VAL A 147 -15.69 12.61 -12.16
CA VAL A 147 -15.32 13.46 -11.02
C VAL A 147 -15.21 12.64 -9.74
N THR A 148 -14.12 12.83 -9.01
CA THR A 148 -13.86 12.17 -7.72
C THR A 148 -13.82 13.23 -6.63
N VAL A 149 -14.53 13.02 -5.52
CA VAL A 149 -14.55 13.96 -4.38
C VAL A 149 -13.67 13.38 -3.27
N GLU A 150 -12.68 14.15 -2.83
CA GLU A 150 -11.82 13.80 -1.70
C GLU A 150 -12.03 14.81 -0.57
N SER A 151 -12.51 14.32 0.57
CA SER A 151 -13.10 15.16 1.62
C SER A 151 -12.14 15.40 2.79
N GLU A 152 -10.89 15.81 2.57
CA GLU A 152 -9.95 16.02 3.70
C GLU A 152 -8.75 16.97 3.41
N PHE A 153 -8.90 17.91 2.48
CA PHE A 153 -7.93 19.01 2.28
C PHE A 153 -8.28 20.29 3.08
#